data_AF-I2K539-F1
#
_entry.id   AF-I2K539-F1
#
_cell.length_a   1.000
_cell.length_b   1.000
_cell.length_c   1.000
_cell.angle_alpha   90.00
_cell.angle_beta   90.00
_cell.angle_gamma   90.00
#
_symmetry.space_group_name_H-M   'P 1'
#
loop_
_entity.id
_entity.type
_entity.pdbx_description
1 polymer ?
#
loop_
_entity_poly.entity_id
_entity_poly.type
_entity_poly.pdbx_seq_one_letter_code
_entity_poly.pdbx_strand_id
1 'polypeptide(L)' 'MVDKQTKEELLADIEKLIAYGREETTINPDLLAYLEINDLISTKKKLLERVGTLSEEDKEWLQQFKKYE' A
#
# COMPACT_ATOMS: atom_id res chain seq x y z
N MET A 1 10.36 1.89 -19.39
CA MET A 1 11.31 1.21 -18.49
C MET A 1 10.44 0.37 -17.58
N VAL A 2 10.71 -0.93 -17.45
CA VAL A 2 9.81 -1.85 -16.73
C VAL A 2 9.88 -1.52 -15.24
N ASP A 3 8.81 -0.95 -14.68
CA ASP A 3 8.61 -0.72 -13.25
C ASP A 3 8.62 -2.07 -12.51
N LYS A 4 9.81 -2.60 -12.23
CA LYS A 4 10.01 -3.64 -11.22
C LYS A 4 9.83 -2.97 -9.87
N GLN A 5 8.59 -2.89 -9.40
CA GLN A 5 8.33 -2.56 -7.99
C GLN A 5 9.17 -3.49 -7.13
N THR A 6 10.16 -2.93 -6.45
CA THR A 6 10.98 -3.70 -5.52
C THR A 6 10.20 -3.93 -4.25
N LYS A 7 10.63 -4.92 -3.48
CA LYS A 7 10.06 -5.22 -2.17
C LYS A 7 10.00 -3.97 -1.29
N GLU A 8 11.05 -3.15 -1.35
CA GLU A 8 11.18 -1.88 -0.64
C GLU A 8 10.12 -0.84 -1.07
N GLU A 9 9.85 -0.71 -2.38
CA GLU A 9 8.81 0.21 -2.85
C GLU A 9 7.41 -0.25 -2.43
N LEU A 10 7.14 -1.56 -2.49
CA LEU A 10 5.88 -2.12 -2.00
C LEU A 10 5.72 -1.86 -0.50
N LEU A 11 6.77 -2.05 0.29
CA LEU A 11 6.77 -1.78 1.73
C LEU A 11 6.49 -0.30 2.01
N ALA A 12 7.19 0.61 1.32
CA ALA A 12 7.02 2.04 1.49
C ALA A 12 5.60 2.51 1.08
N ASP A 13 5.03 1.94 0.01
CA ASP A 13 3.66 2.25 -0.40
C ASP A 13 2.64 1.71 0.61
N ILE A 14 2.84 0.49 1.11
CA ILE A 14 1.98 -0.12 2.13
C ILE A 14 2.02 0.71 3.41
N GLU A 15 3.20 1.12 3.87
CA GLU A 15 3.38 1.95 5.06
C GLU A 15 2.65 3.29 4.93
N LYS A 16 2.75 3.95 3.78
CA LYS A 16 2.01 5.19 3.50
C LYS A 16 0.50 4.99 3.50
N LEU A 17 0.00 3.93 2.87
CA LEU A 17 -1.42 3.57 2.85
C LEU A 17 -1.96 3.27 4.25
N ILE A 18 -1.15 2.58 5.05
CA ILE A 18 -1.44 2.23 6.44
C ILE A 18 -1.52 3.48 7.31
N ALA A 19 -0.49 4.34 7.27
CA ALA A 19 -0.40 5.57 8.03
C ALA A 19 -1.51 6.58 7.66
N TYR A 20 -1.88 6.63 6.38
CA TYR A 20 -2.96 7.47 5.90
C TYR A 20 -4.35 6.98 6.39
N GLY A 21 -4.56 5.67 6.46
CA GLY A 21 -5.85 5.08 6.86
C GLY A 21 -6.11 5.00 8.37
N ARG A 22 -5.09 5.10 9.23
CA ARG A 22 -5.21 5.09 10.70
C ARG A 22 -4.02 5.75 11.39
N GLU A 23 -4.29 6.52 12.45
CA GLU A 23 -3.28 7.04 13.39
C GLU A 23 -2.59 5.95 14.24
N GLU A 24 -3.18 4.75 14.34
CA GLU A 24 -2.60 3.62 15.09
C GLU A 24 -2.63 2.34 14.25
N THR A 25 -1.45 1.90 13.81
CA THR A 25 -1.34 0.77 12.89
C THR A 25 -0.61 -0.39 13.53
N THR A 26 -1.29 -1.53 13.60
CA THR A 26 -0.83 -2.81 14.17
C THR A 26 -0.06 -3.69 13.18
N ILE A 27 0.04 -3.26 11.91
CA ILE A 27 0.82 -3.97 10.90
C ILE A 27 2.28 -3.59 11.11
N ASN A 28 3.06 -4.52 11.62
CA ASN A 28 4.48 -4.32 11.84
C ASN A 28 5.20 -4.34 10.48
N PRO A 29 5.85 -3.24 10.03
CA PRO A 29 6.56 -3.20 8.75
C PRO A 29 7.65 -4.27 8.66
N ASP A 30 8.25 -4.65 9.79
CA ASP A 30 9.18 -5.78 9.86
C ASP A 30 8.54 -7.10 9.39
N LEU A 31 7.27 -7.37 9.70
CA LEU A 31 6.59 -8.58 9.24
C LEU A 31 6.40 -8.58 7.72
N LEU A 32 6.11 -7.42 7.14
CA LEU A 32 5.97 -7.26 5.70
C LEU A 32 7.32 -7.51 5.00
N ALA A 33 8.45 -7.14 5.62
CA ALA A 33 9.78 -7.40 5.06
C ALA A 33 10.11 -8.90 4.95
N TYR A 34 9.40 -9.78 5.66
CA TYR A 34 9.50 -11.23 5.50
C TYR A 34 8.51 -11.81 4.49
N LEU A 35 7.44 -11.09 4.15
CA LEU A 35 6.44 -11.54 3.18
C LEU A 35 7.00 -11.59 1.76
N GLU A 36 6.45 -12.47 0.92
CA GLU A 36 6.82 -12.50 -0.49
C GLU A 36 6.26 -11.29 -1.23
N ILE A 37 6.83 -10.97 -2.39
CA ILE A 37 6.35 -9.87 -3.24
C ILE A 37 4.85 -10.02 -3.54
N ASN A 38 4.37 -11.25 -3.75
CA ASN A 38 2.94 -11.52 -3.99
C ASN A 38 2.05 -11.18 -2.79
N ASP A 39 2.50 -11.47 -1.56
CA ASP A 39 1.79 -11.13 -0.33
C ASP A 39 1.79 -9.63 -0.09
N LEU A 40 2.90 -8.95 -0.38
CA LEU A 40 3.00 -7.50 -0.32
C LEU A 40 2.05 -6.84 -1.32
N ILE A 41 2.01 -7.30 -2.56
CA ILE A 41 1.06 -6.81 -3.58
C ILE A 41 -0.38 -7.02 -3.11
N SER A 42 -0.70 -8.20 -2.57
CA SER A 42 -2.05 -8.50 -2.06
C SER A 42 -2.43 -7.62 -0.87
N THR A 43 -1.48 -7.37 0.03
CA THR A 43 -1.66 -6.49 1.20
C THR A 43 -1.87 -5.05 0.77
N LYS A 44 -1.01 -4.54 -0.12
CA LYS A 44 -1.13 -3.22 -0.75
C LYS A 44 -2.50 -3.04 -1.39
N LYS A 45 -2.97 -4.01 -2.17
CA LYS A 45 -4.27 -3.96 -2.86
C LYS A 45 -5.44 -3.88 -1.89
N LYS A 46 -5.46 -4.74 -0.85
CA LYS A 46 -6.48 -4.70 0.22
C LYS A 46 -6.51 -3.37 0.97
N LEU A 47 -5.34 -2.80 1.24
CA LEU A 47 -5.22 -1.47 1.86
C LEU A 47 -5.74 -0.38 0.94
N LEU A 48 -5.33 -0.37 -0.32
CA LEU A 48 -5.80 0.56 -1.34
C LEU A 48 -7.33 0.56 -1.49
N GLU A 49 -7.95 -0.62 -1.55
CA GLU A 49 -9.41 -0.75 -1.62
C GLU A 49 -10.10 -0.23 -0.36
N ARG A 50 -9.49 -0.48 0.80
CA ARG A 50 -10.03 -0.03 2.10
C ARG A 50 -9.86 1.48 2.33
N VAL A 51 -8.75 2.05 1.92
CA VAL A 51 -8.51 3.50 2.00
C VAL A 51 -9.36 4.23 0.95
N GLY A 52 -9.49 3.69 -0.27
CA GLY A 52 -10.32 4.28 -1.32
C GLY A 52 -11.82 4.23 -1.08
N THR A 53 -12.28 3.40 -0.15
CA THR A 53 -13.67 3.43 0.35
C THR A 53 -13.86 4.38 1.53
N LEU A 54 -12.79 4.69 2.27
CA LEU A 54 -12.83 5.61 3.42
C LEU A 54 -12.66 7.08 2.99
N SER A 55 -11.78 7.34 2.02
CA SER A 55 -11.49 8.69 1.53
C SER A 55 -11.92 8.82 0.07
N GLU A 56 -13.22 9.05 -0.17
CA GLU A 56 -13.66 9.51 -1.49
C GLU A 56 -13.10 10.91 -1.83
N GLU A 57 -12.72 11.68 -0.80
CA GLU A 57 -12.14 13.02 -0.91
C GLU A 57 -10.67 12.99 -1.35
N ASP A 58 -9.87 12.01 -0.91
CA ASP A 58 -8.46 11.86 -1.29
C ASP A 58 -8.23 10.89 -2.46
N LYS A 59 -9.21 10.79 -3.36
CA LYS A 59 -9.07 10.03 -4.62
C LYS A 59 -7.80 10.42 -5.37
N GLU A 60 -7.41 11.69 -5.38
CA GLU A 60 -6.19 12.18 -6.03
C GLU A 60 -4.91 11.59 -5.41
N TRP A 61 -4.87 11.46 -4.08
CA TRP A 61 -3.75 10.83 -3.38
C TRP A 61 -3.70 9.33 -3.70
N LEU A 62 -4.84 8.66 -3.81
CA LEU A 62 -4.91 7.23 -4.16
C LEU A 62 -4.55 6.92 -5.62
N GLN A 63 -4.71 7.89 -6.52
CA GLN A 63 -4.34 7.74 -7.94
C GLN A 63 -2.84 7.44 -8.13
N GLN A 64 -1.98 7.89 -7.22
CA GLN A 64 -0.53 7.60 -7.30
C GLN A 64 -0.23 6.10 -7.11
N PHE A 65 -1.07 5.40 -6.35
CA PHE A 65 -0.92 3.97 -6.11
C PHE A 65 -1.74 3.11 -7.09
N LYS A 66 -2.84 3.67 -7.65
CA LYS A 66 -3.69 3.02 -8.68
C LYS A 66 -3.07 2.97 -10.08
N LYS A 67 -1.93 3.62 -10.33
CA LYS A 67 -1.26 3.69 -11.66
C LYS A 67 -0.78 2.35 -12.25
N TYR A 68 -1.13 1.22 -11.64
CA TYR A 68 -0.67 -0.10 -12.01
C TYR A 68 -1.87 -1.01 -12.32
N GLU A 69 -2.51 -0.76 -13.47
CA GLU A 69 -3.28 -1.77 -14.22
C GLU A 69 -2.56 -2.06 -15.55
#